data_AF-D7UCQ0-F1
#
_entry.id   AF-D7UCQ0-F1
#
_cell.length_a   1.000
_cell.length_b   1.000
_cell.length_c   1.000
_cell.angle_alpha   90.00
_cell.angle_beta   90.00
_cell.angle_gamma   90.00
#
_symmetry.space_group_name_H-M   'P 1'
#
loop_
_entity.id
_entity.type
_entity.pdbx_description
1 polymer ?
#
loop_
_entity_poly.entity_id
_entity_poly.type
_entity_poly.pdbx_seq_one_letter_code
_entity_poly.pdbx_strand_id
1 'polypeptide(L)' 'MNDRGVSRTFGPDKVSGSLKKHDMDLICHLHQVVGDGDEFFADKHLVTIFSHLSELLNFYYCHFLYL' A
#
# COMPACT_ATOMS: atom_id res chain seq x y z
N MET A 1 -2.85 -16.23 3.89
CA MET A 1 -4.05 -16.24 3.02
C MET A 1 -4.72 -14.89 3.21
N ASN A 2 -5.16 -14.22 2.14
CA ASN A 2 -5.79 -12.90 2.27
C ASN A 2 -7.27 -13.08 2.63
N ASP A 3 -7.73 -12.42 3.69
CA ASP A 3 -9.11 -12.48 4.17
C ASP A 3 -10.10 -11.81 3.21
N ARG A 4 -9.61 -10.96 2.28
CA ARG A 4 -10.44 -10.31 1.24
C ARG A 4 -10.74 -11.19 0.03
N GLY A 5 -10.15 -12.38 -0.07
CA GLY A 5 -10.41 -13.33 -1.16
C GLY A 5 -9.86 -12.94 -2.55
N VAL A 6 -9.24 -11.77 -2.70
CA VAL A 6 -8.63 -11.27 -3.95
C VAL A 6 -7.22 -10.74 -3.65
N SER A 7 -6.25 -10.97 -4.54
CA SER A 7 -4.82 -10.64 -4.37
C SER A 7 -4.09 -11.43 -3.26
N ARG A 8 -2.80 -11.14 -3.05
CA ARG A 8 -1.90 -11.80 -2.09
C ARG A 8 -1.41 -10.80 -1.04
N THR A 9 -1.28 -11.24 0.21
CA THR A 9 -0.52 -10.51 1.22
C THR A 9 0.98 -10.77 1.04
N PHE A 10 1.82 -9.81 1.41
CA PHE A 10 3.27 -9.93 1.29
C PHE A 10 3.98 -9.50 2.57
N GLY A 11 5.16 -10.06 2.81
CA GLY A 11 6.01 -9.75 3.94
C GLY A 11 6.97 -8.59 3.67
N PRO A 12 7.73 -8.17 4.70
CA PRO A 12 8.71 -7.10 4.57
C PRO A 12 9.84 -7.42 3.58
N ASP A 13 10.17 -8.70 3.38
CA ASP A 13 11.15 -9.18 2.40
C ASP A 13 10.80 -8.76 0.97
N LYS A 14 9.51 -8.80 0.62
CA LYS A 14 9.03 -8.38 -0.70
C LYS A 14 9.03 -6.87 -0.87
N VAL A 15 8.78 -6.11 0.21
CA VAL A 15 8.88 -4.65 0.20
C VAL A 15 10.33 -4.24 -0.10
N SER A 16 11.29 -4.70 0.70
CA SER A 16 12.70 -4.36 0.52
C SER A 16 13.26 -4.86 -0.82
N GLY A 17 12.84 -6.03 -1.29
CA GLY A 17 13.23 -6.55 -2.60
C GLY A 17 12.69 -5.72 -3.76
N SER A 18 11.45 -5.24 -3.65
CA SER A 18 10.84 -4.35 -4.65
C SER A 18 11.57 -3.01 -4.72
N LEU A 19 11.81 -2.38 -3.56
CA LEU A 19 12.55 -1.13 -3.47
C LEU A 19 13.93 -1.21 -4.11
N LYS A 20 14.71 -2.25 -3.80
CA LYS A 20 16.03 -2.48 -4.41
C LYS A 20 15.96 -2.72 -5.92
N LYS A 21 14.94 -3.44 -6.39
CA LYS A 21 14.77 -3.74 -7.82
C LYS A 21 14.45 -2.48 -8.64
N HIS A 22 13.70 -1.56 -8.04
CA HIS A 22 13.21 -0.36 -8.70
C HIS A 22 14.01 0.91 -8.35
N ASP A 23 15.09 0.78 -7.56
CA ASP A 23 15.92 1.89 -7.07
C ASP A 23 15.07 2.98 -6.38
N MET A 24 14.20 2.53 -5.46
CA MET A 24 13.30 3.38 -4.69
C MET A 24 13.58 3.24 -3.19
N ASP A 25 13.21 4.25 -2.42
CA ASP A 25 13.42 4.27 -0.96
C ASP A 25 12.15 3.96 -0.14
N LEU A 26 10.97 4.21 -0.71
CA LEU A 26 9.68 4.15 -0.02
C LEU A 26 8.55 3.69 -0.96
N ILE A 27 7.69 2.81 -0.47
CA ILE A 27 6.42 2.48 -1.11
C ILE A 27 5.30 3.21 -0.35
N CYS A 28 4.44 3.92 -1.06
CA CYS A 28 3.22 4.52 -0.52
C CYS A 28 2.01 3.79 -1.11
N HIS A 29 1.06 3.38 -0.27
CA HIS A 29 -0.19 2.79 -0.76
C HIS A 29 -1.42 3.27 0.02
N LEU A 30 -2.55 3.26 -0.68
CA LEU A 30 -3.88 3.60 -0.17
C LEU A 30 -4.73 2.34 -0.30
N HIS A 31 -5.29 1.78 0.78
CA HIS A 31 -6.23 0.65 0.65
C HIS A 31 -6.83 0.15 1.98
N GLN A 32 -6.14 0.40 3.09
CA GLN A 32 -6.53 -0.06 4.40
C GLN A 32 -6.87 1.14 5.27
N VAL A 33 -7.98 1.03 6.01
CA VAL A 33 -8.31 1.99 7.06
C VAL A 33 -7.29 1.78 8.17
N VAL A 34 -6.55 2.83 8.50
CA VAL A 34 -5.56 2.84 9.58
C VAL A 34 -5.98 3.85 10.65
N GLY A 35 -5.61 3.59 11.91
CA GLY A 35 -6.15 4.29 13.08
C GLY A 35 -5.88 5.79 13.08
N ASP A 36 -4.65 6.20 12.75
CA ASP A 36 -4.20 7.60 12.87
C ASP A 36 -4.07 8.32 11.50
N GLY A 37 -4.57 7.72 10.42
CA GLY A 37 -4.50 8.28 9.07
C GLY A 37 -3.23 7.91 8.29
N ASP A 38 -2.17 7.46 8.95
CA ASP A 38 -1.03 6.77 8.34
C ASP A 38 -0.49 5.63 9.22
N GLU A 39 0.09 4.61 8.59
CA GLU A 39 0.72 3.48 9.28
C GLU A 39 1.95 3.01 8.52
N PHE A 40 3.06 2.77 9.23
CA PHE A 40 4.30 2.28 8.65
C PHE A 40 4.48 0.77 8.82
N PHE A 41 5.04 0.15 7.79
CA PHE A 41 5.38 -1.27 7.75
C PHE A 41 6.79 -1.48 7.17
N ALA A 42 7.38 -2.65 7.43
CA ALA A 42 8.70 -3.06 6.92
C ALA A 42 9.81 -2.02 7.21
N ASP A 43 10.09 -1.74 8.49
CA ASP A 43 11.09 -0.74 8.89
C ASP A 43 10.88 0.65 8.27
N LYS A 44 9.62 1.06 8.12
CA LYS A 44 9.18 2.33 7.52
C LYS A 44 9.42 2.44 6.00
N HIS A 45 9.70 1.34 5.33
CA HIS A 45 9.82 1.28 3.87
C HIS A 45 8.47 1.16 3.13
N LEU A 46 7.38 0.93 3.85
CA LEU A 46 6.02 1.00 3.34
C LEU A 46 5.20 1.93 4.24
N VAL A 47 4.50 2.89 3.64
CA VAL A 47 3.51 3.72 4.33
C VAL A 47 2.12 3.47 3.75
N THR A 48 1.18 3.12 4.62
CA THR A 48 -0.25 3.11 4.33
C THR A 48 -0.77 4.49 4.66
N ILE A 49 -1.39 5.18 3.71
CA ILE A 49 -2.08 6.45 3.96
C ILE A 49 -3.59 6.23 3.85
N PHE A 50 -4.34 6.77 4.80
CA PHE A 50 -5.79 6.80 4.79
C PHE A 50 -6.28 8.23 4.98
N SER A 51 -6.65 8.88 3.87
CA SER A 51 -7.35 10.16 3.90
C SER A 51 -8.86 9.93 3.93
N HIS A 52 -9.56 10.58 4.86
CA HIS A 52 -11.02 10.48 4.99
C HIS A 52 -11.81 11.17 3.85
N LEU A 53 -11.11 11.72 2.84
CA LEU A 53 -11.71 12.45 1.73
C LEU A 53 -12.19 11.47 0.65
N SER A 54 -13.50 11.26 0.65
CA SER A 54 -14.28 10.35 -0.20
C SER A 54 -14.12 10.56 -1.72
N GLU A 55 -13.61 11.71 -2.18
CA GLU A 55 -13.51 12.00 -3.62
C GLU A 55 -12.17 11.58 -4.27
N LEU A 56 -11.07 11.48 -3.51
CA LEU A 56 -9.77 11.07 -4.07
C LEU A 56 -9.67 9.56 -4.30
N LEU A 57 -10.38 8.75 -3.51
CA LEU A 57 -10.38 7.29 -3.64
C LEU A 57 -10.95 6.78 -4.97
N ASN A 58 -11.93 7.47 -5.56
CA ASN A 58 -12.50 7.08 -6.85
C ASN A 58 -11.52 7.26 -8.02
N PHE A 59 -10.61 8.24 -7.95
CA PHE A 59 -9.64 8.48 -9.02
C PHE A 59 -8.50 7.45 -9.01
N TYR A 60 -8.02 7.02 -7.84
CA TYR A 60 -6.89 6.09 -7.74
C TYR A 60 -7.28 4.61 -7.85
N TYR A 61 -8.50 4.21 -7.42
CA TYR A 61 -8.99 2.84 -7.65
C TYR A 61 -9.08 2.50 -9.15
N CYS A 62 -9.37 3.50 -9.98
CA CYS A 62 -9.44 3.31 -11.43
C CYS A 62 -8.06 3.01 -12.05
N HIS A 63 -6.94 3.39 -11.41
CA HIS A 63 -5.60 3.16 -11.95
C HIS A 63 -4.99 1.82 -11.49
N PHE A 64 -5.31 1.36 -10.28
CA PHE A 64 -4.73 0.12 -9.73
C PHE A 64 -5.46 -1.18 -10.14
N LEU A 65 -6.67 -1.11 -10.69
CA LEU A 65 -7.39 -2.27 -11.22
C LEU A 65 -6.91 -2.72 -12.62
N TYR A 66 -5.99 -1.99 -13.25
CA TYR A 66 -5.44 -2.28 -14.58
C TYR A 66 -3.98 -2.77 -14.57
N LEU A 67 -3.41 -3.09 -13.41
CA LEU A 67 -2.09 -3.72 -13.26
C LEU A 67 -2.16 -5.01 -12.44
#